data_AF-A0A1G9QDW6-F1
#
_entry.id   AF-A0A1G9QDW6-F1
#
_cell.length_a   1.000
_cell.length_b   1.000
_cell.length_c   1.000
_cell.angle_alpha   90.00
_cell.angle_beta   90.00
_cell.angle_gamma   90.00
#
_symmetry.space_group_name_H-M   'P 1'
#
loop_
_entity.id
_entity.type
_entity.pdbx_description
1 polymer ?
#
loop_
_entity_poly.entity_id
_entity_poly.type
_entity_poly.pdbx_seq_one_letter_code
_entity_poly.pdbx_strand_id
1 'polypeptide(L)'
;MSIFRVVPVTLFSAFLFGCSGGDDTSNFTPAIVDPEAARAAVTRGEGLDPATYAGDVAFKISKEVQTEEASVPLVLYAGLSPVTDARLGANFFIDLRLAQARLPELLSGVIVDNCGLEVSLDFDGVEQESENLRAGGIVTARVFGCRSEGTQDEERGRRIFTQKLAAIAEATAIVRNNCVEFHLIDLQLDPHGLIGGLATLFGFTERARKAILDESATFLSQNPICPTLPPELSSLAPSFTSGGLREIGDGGVGATFSGSVDTTAATLIQLLAVLKESDLIEEQR
;
A
#
# COMPACT_ATOMS: atom_id res chain seq x y z
N MET A 1 37.65 56.08 23.43
CA MET A 1 37.22 57.01 22.38
C MET A 1 36.52 56.16 21.32
N SER A 2 35.22 55.92 21.49
CA SER A 2 34.13 56.64 20.79
C SER A 2 34.02 56.22 19.30
N ILE A 3 32.89 55.84 18.71
CA ILE A 3 31.47 55.77 19.10
C ILE A 3 30.67 55.32 17.82
N PHE A 4 29.43 54.82 17.98
CA PHE A 4 28.29 54.65 17.02
C PHE A 4 28.36 53.54 15.93
N ARG A 5 27.52 52.49 16.04
CA ARG A 5 26.10 52.32 15.57
C ARG A 5 25.94 52.39 14.04
N VAL A 6 25.42 51.30 13.44
CA VAL A 6 24.20 51.31 12.62
C VAL A 6 23.49 49.96 12.77
N VAL A 7 22.26 50.00 13.28
CA VAL A 7 21.20 49.00 13.12
C VAL A 7 20.34 49.49 11.96
N PRO A 8 19.76 48.59 11.15
CA PRO A 8 18.44 48.86 10.58
C PRO A 8 17.44 47.79 11.04
N VAL A 9 16.47 48.27 11.82
CA VAL A 9 15.11 47.73 11.92
C VAL A 9 14.30 48.44 10.84
N THR A 10 13.37 47.70 10.22
CA THR A 10 12.20 48.06 9.38
C THR A 10 12.25 47.33 8.03
N LEU A 11 11.16 46.80 7.47
CA LEU A 11 9.75 47.06 7.70
C LEU A 11 8.92 45.84 7.25
N PHE A 12 7.79 45.66 7.90
CA PHE A 12 6.66 44.83 7.50
C PHE A 12 6.40 44.82 5.98
N SER A 13 6.13 43.63 5.43
CA SER A 13 5.30 43.47 4.23
C SER A 13 4.46 42.22 4.44
N ALA A 14 3.31 42.43 5.06
CA ALA A 14 2.21 41.49 5.12
C ALA A 14 1.58 41.36 3.72
N PHE A 15 1.17 40.12 3.41
CA PHE A 15 0.07 39.72 2.52
C PHE A 15 -0.12 40.49 1.20
N LEU A 16 -0.05 39.78 0.07
CA LEU A 16 -1.16 39.64 -0.87
C LEU A 16 -0.78 38.73 -2.05
N PHE A 17 -1.64 37.74 -2.30
CA PHE A 17 -1.85 36.97 -3.53
C PHE A 17 -0.74 36.05 -4.06
N GLY A 18 -1.02 34.75 -3.94
CA GLY A 18 -0.42 33.70 -4.75
C GLY A 18 -0.88 32.33 -4.30
N CYS A 19 -2.17 32.01 -4.46
CA CYS A 19 -2.59 30.61 -4.59
C CYS A 19 -1.93 30.08 -5.87
N SER A 20 -0.68 29.63 -5.74
CA SER A 20 -0.04 28.81 -6.75
C SER A 20 -0.49 27.38 -6.46
N GLY A 21 -1.57 26.96 -7.11
CA GLY A 21 -1.79 25.54 -7.36
C GLY A 21 -0.60 25.06 -8.19
N GLY A 22 0.41 24.54 -7.50
CA GLY A 22 1.53 23.87 -8.13
C GLY A 22 1.02 22.52 -8.59
N ASP A 23 0.96 22.34 -9.91
CA ASP A 23 0.99 21.01 -10.52
C ASP A 23 2.32 20.33 -10.12
N ASP A 24 2.33 19.66 -8.96
CA ASP A 24 3.40 18.75 -8.51
C ASP A 24 3.35 17.40 -9.27
N THR A 25 2.93 17.44 -10.53
CA THR A 25 2.67 16.26 -11.37
C THR A 25 3.90 15.79 -12.14
N SER A 26 4.99 16.57 -12.15
CA SER A 26 6.11 16.30 -13.07
C SER A 26 7.24 15.42 -12.52
N ASN A 27 7.25 15.04 -11.23
CA ASN A 27 8.35 14.26 -10.65
C ASN A 27 7.89 13.32 -9.50
N PHE A 28 6.85 12.51 -9.72
CA PHE A 28 6.66 11.37 -8.82
C PHE A 28 7.70 10.30 -9.15
N THR A 29 8.70 10.17 -8.29
CA THR A 29 9.61 9.03 -8.28
C THR A 29 9.46 8.42 -6.90
N PRO A 30 8.65 7.34 -6.76
CA PRO A 30 8.44 6.75 -5.44
C PRO A 30 9.79 6.34 -4.87
N ALA A 31 9.94 6.45 -3.55
CA ALA A 31 11.13 5.94 -2.88
C ALA A 31 11.31 4.44 -3.19
N ILE A 32 12.36 4.10 -3.94
CA ILE A 32 12.72 2.71 -4.19
C ILE A 32 13.21 2.15 -2.86
N VAL A 33 12.42 1.26 -2.28
CA VAL A 33 12.77 0.59 -1.03
C VAL A 33 13.78 -0.50 -1.34
N ASP A 34 15.06 -0.25 -1.04
CA ASP A 34 16.12 -1.26 -1.17
C ASP A 34 15.80 -2.47 -0.28
N PRO A 35 15.66 -3.69 -0.84
CA PRO A 35 15.31 -4.89 -0.07
C PRO A 35 16.27 -5.20 1.07
N GLU A 36 17.58 -4.90 0.93
CA GLU A 36 18.56 -5.17 1.97
C GLU A 36 18.46 -4.14 3.11
N ALA A 37 18.38 -2.85 2.76
CA ALA A 37 18.12 -1.78 3.72
C ALA A 37 16.79 -1.99 4.46
N ALA A 38 15.73 -2.37 3.76
CA ALA A 38 14.42 -2.68 4.33
C ALA A 38 14.52 -3.79 5.37
N ARG A 39 15.24 -4.88 5.05
CA ARG A 39 15.45 -5.99 5.98
C ARG A 39 16.23 -5.57 7.22
N ALA A 40 17.28 -4.75 7.06
CA ALA A 40 18.04 -4.22 8.18
C ALA A 40 17.18 -3.31 9.08
N ALA A 41 16.37 -2.43 8.48
CA ALA A 41 15.50 -1.50 9.18
C ALA A 41 14.38 -2.21 9.95
N VAL A 42 13.72 -3.19 9.34
CA VAL A 42 12.69 -4.05 9.97
C VAL A 42 13.29 -4.89 11.11
N THR A 43 14.51 -5.40 10.93
CA THR A 43 15.20 -6.16 11.96
C THR A 43 15.45 -5.29 13.19
N ARG A 44 15.91 -4.05 12.98
CA ARG A 44 16.20 -3.07 14.04
C ARG A 44 14.96 -2.35 14.58
N GLY A 45 13.82 -2.41 13.90
CA GLY A 45 12.62 -1.63 14.24
C GLY A 45 12.82 -0.13 14.02
N GLU A 46 13.61 0.25 13.02
CA GLU A 46 13.87 1.67 12.72
C GLU A 46 12.62 2.39 12.24
N GLY A 47 12.43 3.62 12.71
CA GLY A 47 11.29 4.47 12.38
C GLY A 47 9.98 4.10 13.07
N LEU A 48 9.96 2.99 13.82
CA LEU A 48 8.78 2.51 14.52
C LEU A 48 8.75 3.03 15.97
N ASP A 49 7.75 3.85 16.29
CA ASP A 49 7.47 4.28 17.66
C ASP A 49 6.75 3.16 18.44
N PRO A 50 7.33 2.59 19.51
CA PRO A 50 6.70 1.56 20.33
C PRO A 50 5.35 1.96 20.93
N ALA A 51 5.09 3.27 21.11
CA ALA A 51 3.78 3.75 21.55
C ALA A 51 2.64 3.33 20.61
N THR A 52 2.95 3.08 19.33
CA THR A 52 1.98 2.73 18.28
C THR A 52 1.36 1.34 18.46
N TYR A 53 2.06 0.43 19.13
CA TYR A 53 1.58 -0.92 19.46
C TYR A 53 1.79 -1.20 20.95
N ALA A 54 1.72 -0.15 21.79
CA ALA A 54 1.92 -0.32 23.22
C ALA A 54 0.81 -1.18 23.85
N GLY A 55 1.19 -1.91 24.89
CA GLY A 55 0.35 -2.72 25.74
C GLY A 55 1.12 -3.10 27.00
N ASP A 56 0.47 -3.82 27.91
CA ASP A 56 1.12 -4.39 29.10
C ASP A 56 2.16 -5.45 28.69
N VAL A 57 1.88 -6.14 27.58
CA VAL A 57 2.82 -7.03 26.90
C VAL A 57 2.88 -6.68 25.42
N ALA A 58 4.05 -6.87 24.80
CA ALA A 58 4.27 -6.62 23.38
C ALA A 58 5.02 -7.77 22.71
N PHE A 59 4.63 -8.11 21.49
CA PHE A 59 5.17 -9.21 20.70
C PHE A 59 5.62 -8.71 19.34
N LYS A 60 6.72 -9.28 18.83
CA LYS A 60 7.13 -9.17 17.42
C LYS A 60 6.97 -10.54 16.78
N ILE A 61 6.18 -10.59 15.71
CA ILE A 61 5.84 -11.79 14.97
C ILE A 61 6.31 -11.58 13.53
N SER A 62 7.18 -12.45 13.04
CA SER A 62 7.64 -12.43 11.64
C SER A 62 7.06 -13.62 10.92
N LYS A 63 6.37 -13.41 9.80
CA LYS A 63 5.70 -14.46 9.05
C LYS A 63 5.79 -14.22 7.55
N GLU A 64 5.95 -15.29 6.81
CA GLU A 64 5.79 -15.33 5.36
C GLU A 64 4.32 -15.56 5.01
N VAL A 65 3.70 -14.60 4.32
CA VAL A 65 2.33 -14.75 3.81
C VAL A 65 2.40 -15.30 2.39
N GLN A 66 1.81 -16.46 2.16
CA GLN A 66 1.72 -17.04 0.83
C GLN A 66 0.59 -16.36 0.05
N THR A 67 0.91 -15.84 -1.13
CA THR A 67 -0.05 -15.48 -2.17
C THR A 67 0.00 -16.53 -3.28
N GLU A 68 -0.91 -16.47 -4.26
CA GLU A 68 -0.86 -17.36 -5.42
C GLU A 68 0.44 -17.19 -6.23
N GLU A 69 1.03 -16.00 -6.17
CA GLU A 69 2.14 -15.57 -7.00
C GLU A 69 3.48 -15.58 -6.26
N ALA A 70 3.48 -15.33 -4.95
CA ALA A 70 4.72 -15.22 -4.17
C ALA A 70 4.54 -15.37 -2.65
N SER A 71 5.66 -15.62 -1.96
CA SER A 71 5.77 -15.48 -0.52
C SER A 71 6.16 -14.04 -0.17
N VAL A 72 5.34 -13.37 0.63
CA VAL A 72 5.53 -11.99 1.06
C VAL A 72 5.87 -11.96 2.56
N PRO A 73 7.11 -11.61 2.95
CA PRO A 73 7.46 -11.45 4.35
C PRO A 73 6.76 -10.24 4.97
N LEU A 74 6.11 -10.46 6.11
CA LEU A 74 5.51 -9.42 6.93
C LEU A 74 6.01 -9.51 8.38
N VAL A 75 6.15 -8.35 9.02
CA VAL A 75 6.44 -8.25 10.44
C VAL A 75 5.31 -7.52 11.15
N LEU A 76 4.70 -8.23 12.10
CA LEU A 76 3.63 -7.75 12.95
C LEU A 76 4.20 -7.46 14.34
N TYR A 77 3.89 -6.29 14.86
CA TYR A 77 4.07 -5.91 16.25
C TYR A 77 2.70 -5.87 16.91
N ALA A 78 2.54 -6.51 18.06
CA ALA A 78 1.26 -6.62 18.75
C ALA A 78 1.43 -6.27 20.23
N GLY A 79 0.73 -5.24 20.69
CA GLY A 79 0.58 -4.91 22.11
C GLY A 79 -0.77 -5.38 22.63
N LEU A 80 -0.80 -5.98 23.81
CA LEU A 80 -2.02 -6.41 24.47
C LEU A 80 -2.13 -5.76 25.85
N SER A 81 -3.33 -5.30 26.19
CA SER A 81 -3.62 -4.72 27.51
C SER A 81 -5.05 -5.05 27.96
N PRO A 82 -5.30 -5.25 29.26
CA PRO A 82 -6.64 -5.51 29.76
C PRO A 82 -7.54 -4.29 29.55
N VAL A 83 -8.72 -4.51 28.99
CA VAL A 83 -9.78 -3.49 28.89
C VAL A 83 -10.85 -3.74 29.94
N THR A 84 -11.23 -5.00 30.14
CA THR A 84 -12.07 -5.48 31.25
C THR A 84 -11.61 -6.87 31.68
N ASP A 85 -12.21 -7.41 32.74
CA ASP A 85 -11.92 -8.77 33.23
C ASP A 85 -12.16 -9.88 32.19
N ALA A 86 -12.92 -9.61 31.13
CA ALA A 86 -13.22 -10.56 30.04
C ALA A 86 -12.88 -10.02 28.66
N ARG A 87 -12.11 -8.92 28.57
CA ARG A 87 -11.76 -8.31 27.28
C ARG A 87 -10.33 -7.79 27.27
N LEU A 88 -9.60 -8.20 26.25
CA LEU A 88 -8.23 -7.78 26.01
C LEU A 88 -8.21 -6.83 24.81
N GLY A 89 -7.69 -5.62 25.04
CA GLY A 89 -7.37 -4.67 23.99
C GLY A 89 -6.14 -5.14 23.23
N ALA A 90 -6.13 -4.91 21.93
CA ALA A 90 -5.03 -5.30 21.06
C ALA A 90 -4.70 -4.16 20.10
N ASN A 91 -3.44 -3.73 20.13
CA ASN A 91 -2.87 -2.76 19.21
C ASN A 91 -1.88 -3.48 18.30
N PHE A 92 -2.05 -3.35 17.01
CA PHE A 92 -1.22 -4.00 16.01
C PHE A 92 -0.56 -2.95 15.13
N PHE A 93 0.69 -3.21 14.78
CA PHE A 93 1.42 -2.50 13.76
C PHE A 93 2.04 -3.50 12.79
N ILE A 94 1.77 -3.37 11.50
CA ILE A 94 2.36 -4.18 10.44
C ILE A 94 3.39 -3.33 9.72
N ASP A 95 4.64 -3.76 9.71
CA ASP A 95 5.71 -3.16 8.90
C ASP A 95 5.63 -3.75 7.48
N LEU A 96 5.31 -2.89 6.50
CA LEU A 96 5.12 -3.31 5.10
C LEU A 96 6.37 -3.07 4.25
N ARG A 97 7.50 -2.60 4.80
CA ARG A 97 8.70 -2.29 3.99
C ARG A 97 9.20 -3.48 3.18
N LEU A 98 9.14 -4.68 3.77
CA LEU A 98 9.54 -5.90 3.06
C LEU A 98 8.57 -6.27 1.92
N ALA A 99 7.28 -6.00 2.09
CA ALA A 99 6.30 -6.16 1.03
C ALA A 99 6.49 -5.10 -0.05
N GLN A 100 6.68 -3.82 0.33
CA GLN A 100 6.95 -2.71 -0.59
C GLN A 100 8.16 -2.99 -1.49
N ALA A 101 9.24 -3.50 -0.93
CA ALA A 101 10.46 -3.86 -1.68
C ALA A 101 10.23 -4.93 -2.77
N ARG A 102 9.15 -5.71 -2.66
CA ARG A 102 8.80 -6.77 -3.61
C ARG A 102 7.74 -6.33 -4.62
N LEU A 103 7.01 -5.24 -4.36
CA LEU A 103 5.93 -4.79 -5.25
C LEU A 103 6.37 -4.53 -6.70
N PRO A 104 7.54 -3.91 -6.98
CA PRO A 104 8.00 -3.74 -8.35
C PRO A 104 8.12 -5.06 -9.11
N GLU A 105 8.66 -6.10 -8.48
CA GLU A 105 8.80 -7.43 -9.09
C GLU A 105 7.45 -8.13 -9.26
N LEU A 106 6.54 -7.97 -8.29
CA LEU A 106 5.23 -8.64 -8.30
C LEU A 106 4.24 -7.98 -9.26
N LEU A 107 4.29 -6.66 -9.43
CA LEU A 107 3.29 -5.90 -10.17
C LEU A 107 3.77 -5.46 -11.56
N SER A 108 5.07 -5.54 -11.84
CA SER A 108 5.58 -5.27 -13.19
C SER A 108 5.36 -6.46 -14.12
N GLY A 109 4.93 -6.19 -15.35
CA GLY A 109 4.68 -7.26 -16.31
C GLY A 109 3.80 -6.83 -17.48
N VAL A 110 3.45 -7.81 -18.33
CA VAL A 110 2.50 -7.62 -19.42
C VAL A 110 1.09 -7.83 -18.88
N ILE A 111 0.26 -6.79 -18.99
CA ILE A 111 -1.14 -6.79 -18.54
C ILE A 111 -2.07 -7.26 -19.67
N VAL A 112 -1.77 -6.81 -20.90
CA VAL A 112 -2.53 -7.20 -22.09
C VAL A 112 -1.54 -7.68 -23.14
N ASP A 113 -1.76 -8.88 -23.65
CA ASP A 113 -0.97 -9.46 -24.73
C ASP A 113 -1.90 -10.08 -25.79
N ASN A 114 -2.21 -9.31 -26.84
CA ASN A 114 -2.93 -9.82 -28.01
C ASN A 114 -2.21 -9.40 -29.29
N CYS A 115 -2.55 -9.96 -30.45
CA CYS A 115 -1.78 -9.73 -31.68
C CYS A 115 -1.48 -8.25 -31.96
N GLY A 116 -2.49 -7.37 -31.82
CA GLY A 116 -2.40 -5.96 -32.19
C GLY A 116 -1.92 -5.04 -31.08
N LEU A 117 -1.96 -5.47 -29.81
CA LEU A 117 -1.68 -4.64 -28.65
C LEU A 117 -0.97 -5.42 -27.56
N GLU A 118 0.13 -4.85 -27.08
CA GLU A 118 0.79 -5.22 -25.85
C GLU A 118 0.73 -4.02 -24.89
N VAL A 119 0.24 -4.23 -23.67
CA VAL A 119 0.29 -3.24 -22.59
C VAL A 119 1.09 -3.83 -21.46
N SER A 120 2.18 -3.17 -21.07
CA SER A 120 3.03 -3.57 -19.96
C SER A 120 3.11 -2.47 -18.91
N LEU A 121 3.13 -2.84 -17.63
CA LEU A 121 3.40 -1.96 -16.50
C LEU A 121 4.83 -2.20 -16.00
N ASP A 122 5.56 -1.13 -15.79
CA ASP A 122 6.79 -1.07 -15.02
C ASP A 122 6.45 -0.36 -13.71
N PHE A 123 6.22 -1.11 -12.64
CA PHE A 123 5.77 -0.57 -11.35
C PHE A 123 7.00 -0.10 -10.56
N ASP A 124 7.01 1.18 -10.19
CA ASP A 124 8.17 1.79 -9.52
C ASP A 124 8.11 1.58 -8.01
N GLY A 125 6.93 1.72 -7.39
CA GLY A 125 6.80 1.62 -5.95
C GLY A 125 5.54 2.26 -5.38
N VAL A 126 5.46 2.24 -4.05
CA VAL A 126 4.41 2.88 -3.26
C VAL A 126 5.04 3.62 -2.09
N GLU A 127 4.53 4.81 -1.81
CA GLU A 127 4.86 5.60 -0.63
C GLU A 127 3.57 6.10 0.03
N GLN A 128 3.69 6.58 1.27
CA GLN A 128 2.58 7.23 1.94
C GLN A 128 2.66 8.74 1.74
N GLU A 129 1.53 9.31 1.34
CA GLU A 129 1.30 10.74 1.28
C GLU A 129 0.12 11.08 2.21
N SER A 130 0.42 11.73 3.33
CA SER A 130 -0.57 12.05 4.38
C SER A 130 -1.28 10.79 4.92
N GLU A 131 -2.54 10.54 4.59
CA GLU A 131 -3.33 9.36 5.00
C GLU A 131 -3.53 8.35 3.86
N ASN A 132 -2.99 8.64 2.69
CA ASN A 132 -3.17 7.87 1.46
C ASN A 132 -1.84 7.21 1.03
N LEU A 133 -1.95 6.17 0.23
CA LEU A 133 -0.86 5.58 -0.52
C LEU A 133 -0.80 6.22 -1.89
N ARG A 134 0.39 6.62 -2.30
CA ARG A 134 0.66 7.00 -3.66
C ARG A 134 1.53 5.93 -4.30
N ALA A 135 1.04 5.33 -5.37
CA ALA A 135 1.72 4.31 -6.14
C ALA A 135 2.04 4.84 -7.53
N GLY A 136 3.18 4.44 -8.08
CA GLY A 136 3.62 4.92 -9.40
C GLY A 136 4.22 3.84 -10.26
N GLY A 137 4.17 4.09 -11.56
CA GLY A 137 4.80 3.25 -12.56
C GLY A 137 4.69 3.83 -13.97
N ILE A 138 5.26 3.12 -14.93
CA ILE A 138 5.19 3.47 -16.35
C ILE A 138 4.36 2.42 -17.07
N VAL A 139 3.24 2.86 -17.65
CA VAL A 139 2.44 2.05 -18.56
C VAL A 139 2.99 2.24 -19.97
N THR A 140 3.43 1.14 -20.59
CA THR A 140 3.88 1.13 -21.99
C THR A 140 2.86 0.38 -22.85
N ALA A 141 2.26 1.08 -23.80
CA ALA A 141 1.42 0.49 -24.83
C ALA A 141 2.21 0.36 -26.15
N ARG A 142 2.30 -0.85 -26.70
CA ARG A 142 2.92 -1.15 -28.00
C ARG A 142 1.85 -1.69 -28.93
N VAL A 143 1.66 -1.03 -30.08
CA VAL A 143 0.70 -1.45 -31.11
C VAL A 143 1.45 -2.10 -32.25
N PHE A 144 0.94 -3.23 -32.73
CA PHE A 144 1.53 -4.02 -33.80
C PHE A 144 0.54 -4.15 -34.96
N GLY A 145 1.06 -4.31 -36.18
CA GLY A 145 0.23 -4.71 -37.31
C GLY A 145 0.01 -6.21 -37.28
N CYS A 146 -1.24 -6.66 -37.25
CA CYS A 146 -1.58 -8.07 -37.33
C CYS A 146 -1.58 -8.57 -38.77
N ARG A 147 -1.06 -9.77 -38.96
CA ARG A 147 -1.23 -10.52 -40.22
C ARG A 147 -2.31 -11.56 -40.00
N SER A 148 -3.15 -11.76 -41.02
CA SER A 148 -4.23 -12.75 -40.98
C SER A 148 -5.20 -12.54 -39.80
N GLU A 149 -5.52 -11.28 -39.49
CA GLU A 149 -6.40 -10.90 -38.38
C GLU A 149 -7.73 -11.65 -38.43
N GLY A 150 -8.15 -12.22 -37.30
CA GLY A 150 -9.40 -12.98 -37.18
C GLY A 150 -9.35 -14.41 -37.74
N THR A 151 -8.18 -14.95 -38.09
CA THR A 151 -7.99 -16.37 -38.42
C THR A 151 -7.21 -17.10 -37.32
N GLN A 152 -7.14 -18.44 -37.41
CA GLN A 152 -6.33 -19.26 -36.49
C GLN A 152 -4.81 -19.06 -36.68
N ASP A 153 -4.41 -18.42 -37.79
CA ASP A 153 -3.01 -18.14 -38.15
C ASP A 153 -2.67 -16.65 -37.90
N GLU A 154 -3.36 -16.00 -36.96
CA GLU A 154 -3.12 -14.61 -36.61
C GLU A 154 -1.74 -14.47 -35.96
N GLU A 155 -0.88 -13.65 -36.57
CA GLU A 155 0.50 -13.46 -36.12
C GLU A 155 0.83 -11.97 -35.94
N ARG A 156 1.51 -11.67 -34.83
CA ARG A 156 2.02 -10.34 -34.52
C ARG A 156 3.09 -9.94 -35.54
N GLY A 157 2.82 -8.87 -36.28
CA GLY A 157 3.73 -8.29 -37.26
C GLY A 157 4.58 -7.13 -36.71
N ARG A 158 4.91 -6.17 -37.56
CA ARG A 158 5.78 -5.04 -37.20
C ARG A 158 5.09 -4.11 -36.20
N ARG A 159 5.85 -3.66 -35.19
CA ARG A 159 5.42 -2.58 -34.27
C ARG A 159 5.15 -1.29 -35.05
N ILE A 160 3.93 -0.79 -34.93
CA ILE A 160 3.45 0.44 -35.58
C ILE A 160 3.68 1.64 -34.66
N PHE A 161 3.38 1.48 -33.38
CA PHE A 161 3.35 2.58 -32.42
C PHE A 161 3.80 2.14 -31.03
N THR A 162 4.35 3.08 -30.26
CA THR A 162 4.68 2.88 -28.85
C THR A 162 4.39 4.17 -28.09
N GLN A 163 3.68 4.05 -26.99
CA GLN A 163 3.39 5.14 -26.08
C GLN A 163 3.76 4.72 -24.66
N LYS A 164 4.40 5.63 -23.94
CA LYS A 164 4.69 5.51 -22.51
C LYS A 164 3.89 6.57 -21.77
N LEU A 165 3.20 6.15 -20.73
CA LEU A 165 2.41 6.99 -19.84
C LEU A 165 2.94 6.79 -18.43
N ALA A 166 3.31 7.87 -17.74
CA ALA A 166 3.45 7.80 -16.29
C ALA A 166 2.07 7.60 -15.69
N ALA A 167 1.95 6.66 -14.76
CA ALA A 167 0.73 6.38 -14.02
C ALA A 167 1.00 6.63 -12.54
N ILE A 168 0.19 7.49 -11.93
CA ILE A 168 0.23 7.79 -10.50
C ILE A 168 -1.14 7.49 -9.95
N ALA A 169 -1.22 6.51 -9.05
CA ALA A 169 -2.43 6.08 -8.39
C ALA A 169 -2.40 6.55 -6.93
N GLU A 170 -3.50 7.11 -6.44
CA GLU A 170 -3.69 7.44 -5.04
C GLU A 170 -4.77 6.54 -4.46
N ALA A 171 -4.46 5.81 -3.38
CA ALA A 171 -5.37 4.89 -2.73
C ALA A 171 -5.44 5.14 -1.22
N THR A 172 -6.56 4.83 -0.59
CA THR A 172 -6.70 4.84 0.87
C THR A 172 -7.09 3.47 1.39
N ALA A 173 -6.81 3.20 2.67
CA ALA A 173 -7.20 1.98 3.35
C ALA A 173 -8.15 2.31 4.52
N ILE A 174 -9.32 1.70 4.52
CA ILE A 174 -10.36 1.91 5.53
C ILE A 174 -10.69 0.60 6.21
N VAL A 175 -10.85 0.62 7.53
CA VAL A 175 -11.31 -0.55 8.29
C VAL A 175 -12.84 -0.54 8.38
N ARG A 176 -13.48 -1.58 7.85
CA ARG A 176 -14.94 -1.78 7.92
C ARG A 176 -15.25 -3.25 8.16
N ASN A 177 -16.18 -3.53 9.09
CA ASN A 177 -16.62 -4.90 9.40
C ASN A 177 -15.48 -5.90 9.65
N ASN A 178 -14.45 -5.48 10.38
CA ASN A 178 -13.22 -6.26 10.62
C ASN A 178 -12.36 -6.58 9.39
N CYS A 179 -12.60 -5.92 8.26
CA CYS A 179 -11.79 -6.05 7.05
C CYS A 179 -11.11 -4.73 6.71
N VAL A 180 -10.00 -4.82 5.98
CA VAL A 180 -9.32 -3.68 5.37
C VAL A 180 -9.79 -3.57 3.94
N GLU A 181 -10.46 -2.47 3.62
CA GLU A 181 -10.92 -2.12 2.28
C GLU A 181 -9.98 -1.07 1.69
N PHE A 182 -9.47 -1.34 0.49
CA PHE A 182 -8.68 -0.37 -0.27
C PHE A 182 -9.59 0.36 -1.26
N HIS A 183 -9.41 1.67 -1.39
CA HIS A 183 -10.14 2.47 -2.36
C HIS A 183 -9.16 3.30 -3.17
N LEU A 184 -9.22 3.17 -4.49
CA LEU A 184 -8.53 4.07 -5.40
C LEU A 184 -9.28 5.41 -5.43
N ILE A 185 -8.62 6.48 -4.98
CA ILE A 185 -9.15 7.83 -4.90
C ILE A 185 -8.90 8.58 -6.19
N ASP A 186 -7.67 8.46 -6.71
CA ASP A 186 -7.23 9.15 -7.92
C ASP A 186 -6.33 8.27 -8.78
N LEU A 187 -6.32 8.54 -10.08
CA LEU A 187 -5.41 7.96 -11.04
C LEU A 187 -5.05 9.02 -12.06
N GLN A 188 -3.80 9.43 -12.11
CA GLN A 188 -3.28 10.38 -13.09
C GLN A 188 -2.46 9.64 -14.13
N LEU A 189 -2.68 9.97 -15.41
CA LEU A 189 -1.98 9.37 -16.54
C LEU A 189 -1.33 10.50 -17.36
N ASP A 190 0.00 10.62 -17.29
CA ASP A 190 0.74 11.66 -18.03
C ASP A 190 1.48 11.07 -19.24
N PRO A 191 1.14 11.46 -20.48
CA PRO A 191 1.84 11.00 -21.68
C PRO A 191 3.22 11.66 -21.86
N HIS A 192 4.29 10.87 -21.82
CA HIS A 192 5.63 11.37 -22.18
C HIS A 192 5.81 11.47 -23.71
N GLY A 193 6.26 12.65 -24.20
CA GLY A 193 6.83 12.83 -25.55
C GLY A 193 6.18 13.90 -26.44
N LEU A 194 6.76 14.14 -27.62
CA LEU A 194 6.43 15.20 -28.62
C LEU A 194 4.98 15.16 -29.18
N ILE A 195 4.16 14.19 -28.73
CA ILE A 195 2.76 13.94 -29.12
C ILE A 195 1.81 14.22 -27.93
N GLY A 196 2.28 14.79 -26.82
CA GLY A 196 1.42 15.25 -25.71
C GLY A 196 0.32 16.23 -26.14
N GLY A 197 0.51 16.95 -27.26
CA GLY A 197 -0.48 17.86 -27.85
C GLY A 197 -1.54 17.22 -28.77
N LEU A 198 -1.38 15.96 -29.19
CA LEU A 198 -2.35 15.29 -30.08
C LEU A 198 -3.18 14.21 -29.36
N ALA A 199 -2.66 13.61 -28.28
CA ALA A 199 -3.41 12.66 -27.47
C ALA A 199 -4.49 13.34 -26.59
N THR A 200 -4.25 14.59 -26.17
CA THR A 200 -5.23 15.46 -25.49
C THR A 200 -6.42 15.82 -26.38
N LEU A 201 -6.31 15.72 -27.71
CA LEU A 201 -7.37 16.13 -28.64
C LEU A 201 -8.57 15.17 -28.74
N PHE A 202 -8.48 13.92 -28.23
CA PHE A 202 -9.54 12.91 -28.41
C PHE A 202 -10.20 12.43 -27.10
N GLY A 203 -9.84 12.96 -25.93
CA GLY A 203 -10.43 12.55 -24.66
C GLY A 203 -10.26 11.04 -24.37
N PHE A 204 -9.22 10.42 -24.93
CA PHE A 204 -8.92 9.00 -24.73
C PHE A 204 -8.33 8.77 -23.34
N THR A 205 -7.44 9.65 -22.87
CA THR A 205 -6.86 9.57 -21.53
C THR A 205 -7.92 9.60 -20.44
N GLU A 206 -8.90 10.51 -20.53
CA GLU A 206 -10.01 10.59 -19.56
C GLU A 206 -10.92 9.36 -19.59
N ARG A 207 -11.19 8.82 -20.78
CA ARG A 207 -11.99 7.59 -20.92
C ARG A 207 -11.26 6.36 -20.38
N ALA A 208 -9.96 6.25 -20.66
CA ALA A 208 -9.11 5.20 -20.12
C ALA A 208 -8.98 5.31 -18.60
N ARG A 209 -8.70 6.52 -18.08
CA ARG A 209 -8.68 6.83 -16.65
C ARG A 209 -9.98 6.41 -15.98
N LYS A 210 -11.13 6.82 -16.52
CA LYS A 210 -12.45 6.45 -15.97
C LYS A 210 -12.68 4.94 -16.01
N ALA A 211 -12.36 4.26 -17.11
CA ALA A 211 -12.52 2.81 -17.21
C ALA A 211 -11.66 2.07 -16.18
N ILE A 212 -10.40 2.49 -15.99
CA ILE A 212 -9.51 1.91 -14.99
C ILE A 212 -10.04 2.18 -13.58
N LEU A 213 -10.50 3.41 -13.28
CA LEU A 213 -11.07 3.75 -11.98
C LEU A 213 -12.34 2.93 -11.67
N ASP A 214 -13.26 2.79 -12.62
CA ASP A 214 -14.50 2.04 -12.43
C ASP A 214 -14.21 0.53 -12.23
N GLU A 215 -13.30 -0.04 -13.02
CA GLU A 215 -12.90 -1.46 -12.91
C GLU A 215 -12.13 -1.74 -11.62
N SER A 216 -11.15 -0.90 -11.28
CA SER A 216 -10.38 -1.04 -10.04
C SER A 216 -11.24 -0.83 -8.81
N ALA A 217 -12.19 0.11 -8.81
CA ALA A 217 -13.15 0.25 -7.71
C ALA A 217 -13.98 -1.02 -7.52
N THR A 218 -14.40 -1.66 -8.61
CA THR A 218 -15.12 -2.94 -8.57
C THR A 218 -14.23 -4.05 -8.01
N PHE A 219 -13.02 -4.19 -8.53
CA PHE A 219 -12.06 -5.19 -8.06
C PHE A 219 -11.69 -5.02 -6.58
N LEU A 220 -11.32 -3.81 -6.16
CA LEU A 220 -10.90 -3.54 -4.79
C LEU A 220 -12.04 -3.71 -3.77
N SER A 221 -13.26 -3.32 -4.14
CA SER A 221 -14.43 -3.53 -3.28
C SER A 221 -14.86 -5.00 -3.14
N GLN A 222 -14.55 -5.83 -4.14
CA GLN A 222 -14.83 -7.27 -4.13
C GLN A 222 -13.75 -8.08 -3.40
N ASN A 223 -12.57 -7.50 -3.18
CA ASN A 223 -11.42 -8.18 -2.56
C ASN A 223 -10.96 -7.49 -1.26
N PRO A 224 -11.83 -7.35 -0.25
CA PRO A 224 -11.40 -6.84 1.05
C PRO A 224 -10.44 -7.83 1.72
N ILE A 225 -9.41 -7.30 2.40
CA ILE A 225 -8.53 -8.13 3.21
C ILE A 225 -9.20 -8.35 4.56
N CYS A 226 -9.86 -9.49 4.71
CA CYS A 226 -10.52 -9.91 5.94
C CYS A 226 -9.65 -10.96 6.66
N PRO A 227 -8.98 -10.62 7.77
CA PRO A 227 -8.26 -11.60 8.55
C PRO A 227 -9.23 -12.67 9.05
N THR A 228 -9.09 -13.89 8.55
CA THR A 228 -9.85 -15.03 9.06
C THR A 228 -9.08 -15.64 10.22
N LEU A 229 -9.72 -15.72 11.37
CA LEU A 229 -9.19 -16.54 12.46
C LEU A 229 -9.43 -18.02 12.09
N PRO A 230 -8.45 -18.89 12.37
CA PRO A 230 -8.66 -20.32 12.21
C PRO A 230 -9.81 -20.76 13.14
N PRO A 231 -10.56 -21.82 12.80
CA PRO A 231 -11.80 -22.20 13.49
C PRO A 231 -11.64 -22.30 15.02
N GLU A 232 -10.47 -22.75 15.46
CA GLU A 232 -10.13 -22.97 16.85
C GLU A 232 -9.95 -21.66 17.64
N LEU A 233 -9.70 -20.55 16.95
CA LEU A 233 -9.58 -19.20 17.50
C LEU A 233 -10.81 -18.32 17.23
N SER A 234 -11.85 -18.86 16.60
CA SER A 234 -13.07 -18.10 16.25
C SER A 234 -13.77 -17.47 17.46
N SER A 235 -13.63 -18.06 18.65
CA SER A 235 -14.18 -17.55 19.92
C SER A 235 -13.54 -16.26 20.42
N LEU A 236 -12.33 -15.92 19.94
CA LEU A 236 -11.69 -14.64 20.27
C LEU A 236 -12.52 -13.44 19.79
N ALA A 237 -13.47 -13.64 18.87
CA ALA A 237 -14.44 -12.65 18.42
C ALA A 237 -13.82 -11.26 18.23
N PRO A 238 -12.79 -11.14 17.36
CA PRO A 238 -12.03 -9.91 17.21
C PRO A 238 -12.96 -8.78 16.75
N SER A 239 -12.81 -7.63 17.39
CA SER A 239 -13.51 -6.41 17.04
C SER A 239 -12.48 -5.32 16.79
N PHE A 240 -12.24 -5.00 15.53
CA PHE A 240 -11.37 -3.90 15.14
C PHE A 240 -12.16 -2.60 15.16
N THR A 241 -11.62 -1.60 15.88
CA THR A 241 -12.26 -0.31 16.11
C THR A 241 -11.65 0.80 15.27
N SER A 242 -10.37 0.67 14.93
CA SER A 242 -9.69 1.61 14.04
C SER A 242 -8.55 0.92 13.30
N GLY A 243 -8.11 1.56 12.23
CA GLY A 243 -6.86 1.26 11.57
C GLY A 243 -6.56 2.30 10.51
N GLY A 244 -5.36 2.24 9.96
CA GLY A 244 -4.90 3.19 8.96
C GLY A 244 -3.46 2.95 8.57
N LEU A 245 -2.99 3.79 7.66
CA LEU A 245 -1.63 3.72 7.12
C LEU A 245 -0.72 4.71 7.82
N ARG A 246 0.55 4.36 8.00
CA ARG A 246 1.53 5.22 8.65
C ARG A 246 2.92 5.13 8.02
N GLU A 247 3.53 6.28 7.78
CA GLU A 247 4.90 6.40 7.31
C GLU A 247 5.83 6.08 8.47
N ILE A 248 6.85 5.26 8.21
CA ILE A 248 7.79 4.73 9.21
C ILE A 248 9.25 5.01 8.85
N GLY A 249 9.50 6.19 8.29
CA GLY A 249 10.80 6.64 7.84
C GLY A 249 11.20 6.11 6.47
N ASP A 250 11.97 6.91 5.75
CA ASP A 250 12.58 6.60 4.45
C ASP A 250 11.58 6.13 3.37
N GLY A 251 10.33 6.62 3.43
CA GLY A 251 9.26 6.22 2.50
C GLY A 251 8.66 4.84 2.81
N GLY A 252 9.06 4.23 3.92
CA GLY A 252 8.48 2.99 4.42
C GLY A 252 7.04 3.19 4.87
N VAL A 253 6.18 2.26 4.51
CA VAL A 253 4.77 2.24 4.88
C VAL A 253 4.55 1.14 5.91
N GLY A 254 3.71 1.43 6.89
CA GLY A 254 3.12 0.45 7.77
C GLY A 254 1.62 0.64 7.91
N ALA A 255 0.99 -0.31 8.57
CA ALA A 255 -0.43 -0.27 8.87
C ALA A 255 -0.68 -0.49 10.36
N THR A 256 -1.54 0.34 10.95
CA THR A 256 -1.98 0.19 12.34
C THR A 256 -3.38 -0.38 12.38
N PHE A 257 -3.64 -1.20 13.40
CA PHE A 257 -4.98 -1.68 13.72
C PHE A 257 -5.15 -1.68 15.23
N SER A 258 -6.28 -1.19 15.72
CA SER A 258 -6.64 -1.34 17.14
C SER A 258 -7.97 -2.05 17.26
N GLY A 259 -8.10 -2.83 18.31
CA GLY A 259 -9.32 -3.57 18.56
C GLY A 259 -9.30 -4.28 19.90
N SER A 260 -10.15 -5.29 20.03
CA SER A 260 -10.20 -6.14 21.20
C SER A 260 -10.65 -7.54 20.87
N VAL A 261 -10.31 -8.48 21.76
CA VAL A 261 -10.71 -9.88 21.70
C VAL A 261 -11.38 -10.29 23.01
N ASP A 262 -12.30 -11.25 22.90
CA ASP A 262 -12.92 -11.90 24.06
C ASP A 262 -11.88 -12.73 24.81
N THR A 263 -11.91 -12.66 26.14
CA THR A 263 -11.03 -13.45 27.03
C THR A 263 -11.82 -14.13 28.15
N THR A 264 -13.09 -14.47 27.88
CA THR A 264 -13.88 -15.28 28.81
C THR A 264 -13.20 -16.62 29.08
N ALA A 265 -13.57 -17.26 30.20
CA ALA A 265 -13.03 -18.59 30.55
C ALA A 265 -13.22 -19.61 29.42
N ALA A 266 -14.35 -19.56 28.70
CA ALA A 266 -14.60 -20.43 27.55
C ALA A 266 -13.58 -20.20 26.42
N THR A 267 -13.28 -18.94 26.12
CA THR A 267 -12.29 -18.55 25.11
C THR A 267 -10.87 -18.93 25.52
N LEU A 268 -10.51 -18.76 26.79
CA LEU A 268 -9.21 -19.18 27.32
C LEU A 268 -9.01 -20.70 27.23
N ILE A 269 -10.06 -21.49 27.51
CA ILE A 269 -10.00 -22.96 27.36
C ILE A 269 -9.77 -23.34 25.89
N GLN A 270 -10.42 -22.67 24.93
CA GLN A 270 -10.19 -22.92 23.51
C GLN A 270 -8.77 -22.56 23.08
N LEU A 271 -8.24 -21.43 23.57
CA LEU A 271 -6.84 -21.06 23.32
C LEU A 271 -5.87 -22.12 23.85
N LEU A 272 -6.10 -22.66 25.05
CA LEU A 272 -5.29 -23.76 25.59
C LEU A 272 -5.38 -25.02 24.72
N ALA A 273 -6.55 -25.33 24.14
CA ALA A 273 -6.67 -26.44 23.21
C ALA A 273 -5.81 -26.23 21.95
N VAL A 274 -5.81 -25.03 21.38
CA VAL A 274 -4.94 -24.67 20.23
C VAL A 274 -3.47 -24.79 20.57
N LEU A 275 -3.05 -24.31 21.74
CA LEU A 275 -1.67 -24.42 22.19
C LEU A 275 -1.25 -25.89 22.36
N LYS A 276 -2.16 -26.75 22.82
CA LYS A 276 -1.92 -28.20 22.91
C LYS A 276 -1.81 -28.84 21.52
N GLU A 277 -2.71 -28.53 20.61
CA GLU A 277 -2.67 -29.03 19.22
C GLU A 277 -1.44 -28.56 18.44
N SER A 278 -0.88 -27.42 18.85
CA SER A 278 0.37 -26.88 18.30
C SER A 278 1.64 -27.43 19.00
N ASP A 279 1.50 -28.44 19.87
CA ASP A 279 2.58 -29.03 20.67
C ASP A 279 3.34 -28.02 21.55
N LEU A 280 2.69 -26.91 21.94
CA LEU A 280 3.29 -25.88 22.81
C LEU A 280 3.06 -26.16 24.30
N ILE A 281 2.03 -26.94 24.65
CA ILE A 281 1.73 -27.35 26.02
C ILE A 281 1.25 -28.82 26.08
N GLU A 282 1.55 -29.51 27.18
CA GLU A 282 1.14 -30.89 27.42
C GLU A 282 0.07 -30.96 28.51
N GLU A 283 -0.92 -31.84 28.33
CA GLU A 283 -1.93 -32.12 29.35
C GLU A 283 -1.35 -33.09 30.39
N GLN A 284 -1.12 -32.59 31.61
CA GLN A 284 -0.78 -33.42 32.75
C GLN A 284 -2.06 -34.13 33.23
N ARG A 285 -2.13 -35.45 33.03
CA ARG A 285 -3.18 -36.31 33.58
C ARG A 285 -2.90 -36.71 35.01
#